data_AF-A0AAN4ZFV5-F1
#
_entry.id   AF-A0AAN4ZFV5-F1
#
_cell.length_a   1.000
_cell.length_b   1.000
_cell.length_c   1.000
_cell.angle_alpha   90.00
_cell.angle_beta   90.00
_cell.angle_gamma   90.00
#
_symmetry.space_group_name_H-M   'P 1'
#
loop_
_entity.id
_entity.type
_entity.pdbx_description
1 polymer ?
#
loop_
_entity_poly.entity_id
_entity_poly.type
_entity_poly.pdbx_seq_one_letter_code
_entity_poly.pdbx_strand_id
1 'polypeptide(L)'
;TLLKITKKEQLPKDTLVHQTADGTVFFNKYISPERLYVKFLGKEIDAQLPGQYIRSIAAHGNEIYFSSDLVKVYKASFNPFDGIIITYLRDKKEDEEFHAWGLCSRIRHGKTFAYRIWADPDKDGIIIDVPNKGMEGLKLVEIHRQFEKNDGIKKCNQILEERQFIVTKPLRRPKDLYGG
;
A
#
# COMPACT_ATOMS: atom_id res chain seq x y z
N THR A 1 0.61 -17.80 14.34
CA THR A 1 1.48 -18.56 13.41
C THR A 1 2.77 -17.79 13.20
N LEU A 2 3.94 -18.38 13.49
CA LEU A 2 5.22 -17.73 13.19
C LEU A 2 5.50 -17.82 11.69
N LEU A 3 5.74 -16.67 11.04
CA LEU A 3 6.20 -16.61 9.66
C LEU A 3 7.69 -17.00 9.61
N LYS A 4 8.02 -18.07 8.89
CA LYS A 4 9.42 -18.46 8.65
C LYS A 4 9.92 -17.84 7.34
N ILE A 5 11.04 -17.15 7.40
CA ILE A 5 11.74 -16.66 6.21
C ILE A 5 12.24 -17.88 5.42
N THR A 6 11.82 -18.01 4.17
CA THR A 6 12.18 -19.18 3.34
C THR A 6 13.22 -18.86 2.27
N LYS A 7 13.31 -17.60 1.85
CA LYS A 7 14.23 -17.15 0.81
C LYS A 7 14.52 -15.66 0.99
N LYS A 8 15.77 -15.28 0.73
CA LYS A 8 16.19 -13.88 0.54
C LYS A 8 16.53 -13.68 -0.92
N GLU A 9 16.04 -12.60 -1.52
CA GLU A 9 16.38 -12.22 -2.89
C GLU A 9 16.86 -10.77 -2.88
N GLN A 10 17.91 -10.49 -3.66
CA GLN A 10 18.36 -9.13 -3.87
C GLN A 10 17.48 -8.47 -4.92
N LEU A 11 16.97 -7.27 -4.62
CA LEU A 11 16.23 -6.47 -5.59
C LEU A 11 17.19 -5.66 -6.45
N PRO A 12 16.81 -5.36 -7.70
CA PRO A 12 17.50 -4.32 -8.46
C PRO A 12 17.55 -3.00 -7.66
N LYS A 13 18.55 -2.17 -7.97
CA LYS A 13 18.57 -0.80 -7.46
C LYS A 13 17.26 -0.10 -7.89
N ASP A 14 16.82 0.86 -7.07
CA ASP A 14 15.68 1.73 -7.40
C ASP A 14 14.39 0.93 -7.68
N THR A 15 14.13 -0.04 -6.79
CA THR A 15 12.91 -0.83 -6.77
C THR A 15 12.18 -0.60 -5.46
N LEU A 16 10.89 -0.26 -5.52
CA LEU A 16 10.00 -0.38 -4.36
C LEU A 16 9.27 -1.71 -4.40
N VAL A 17 9.01 -2.26 -3.21
CA VAL A 17 8.33 -3.54 -3.05
C VAL A 17 7.15 -3.39 -2.11
N HIS A 18 6.06 -4.03 -2.51
CA HIS A 18 4.80 -4.04 -1.79
C HIS A 18 4.33 -5.49 -1.69
N GLN A 19 4.17 -5.99 -0.48
CA GLN A 19 3.61 -7.32 -0.24
C GLN A 19 2.17 -7.17 0.21
N THR A 20 1.29 -7.94 -0.43
CA THR A 20 -0.13 -8.01 -0.08
C THR A 20 -0.40 -9.11 0.95
N ALA A 21 -1.61 -9.15 1.49
CA ALA A 21 -1.98 -10.03 2.60
C ALA A 21 -1.88 -11.53 2.26
N ASP A 22 -2.10 -11.93 1.01
CA ASP A 22 -1.91 -13.30 0.56
C ASP A 22 -0.44 -13.68 0.27
N GLY A 23 0.48 -12.73 0.46
CA GLY A 23 1.91 -12.89 0.23
C GLY A 23 2.36 -12.56 -1.18
N THR A 24 1.45 -12.15 -2.09
CA THR A 24 1.82 -11.69 -3.44
C THR A 24 2.70 -10.45 -3.35
N VAL A 25 3.86 -10.52 -4.01
CA VAL A 25 4.87 -9.47 -4.01
C VAL A 25 4.79 -8.69 -5.31
N PHE A 26 4.37 -7.43 -5.19
CA PHE A 26 4.43 -6.44 -6.25
C PHE A 26 5.69 -5.61 -6.11
N PHE A 27 6.20 -5.13 -7.23
CA PHE A 27 7.32 -4.20 -7.25
C PHE A 27 7.26 -3.30 -8.47
N ASN A 28 7.80 -2.09 -8.37
CA ASN A 28 7.98 -1.19 -9.51
C ASN A 28 9.45 -0.76 -9.58
N LYS A 29 9.96 -0.68 -10.80
CA LYS A 29 11.30 -0.15 -11.10
C LYS A 29 11.11 1.32 -11.47
N TYR A 30 11.92 2.22 -10.94
CA TYR A 30 11.87 3.65 -11.28
C TYR A 30 12.46 3.93 -12.68
N ILE A 31 11.88 3.30 -13.70
CA ILE A 31 12.28 3.39 -15.09
C ILE A 31 11.04 3.78 -15.90
N SER A 32 11.19 4.75 -16.80
CA SER A 32 10.11 5.17 -17.70
C SER A 32 10.05 4.27 -18.95
N PRO A 33 8.87 3.84 -19.41
CA PRO A 33 7.56 4.06 -18.78
C PRO A 33 7.40 3.23 -17.51
N GLU A 34 6.72 3.78 -16.50
CA GLU A 34 6.51 3.07 -15.24
C GLU A 34 5.66 1.80 -15.44
N ARG A 35 6.11 0.69 -14.83
CA ARG A 35 5.45 -0.62 -14.88
C ARG A 35 5.34 -1.22 -13.49
N LEU A 36 4.26 -1.98 -13.27
CA LEU A 36 4.07 -2.75 -12.06
C LEU A 36 4.37 -4.21 -12.39
N TYR A 37 5.18 -4.83 -11.56
CA TYR A 37 5.62 -6.20 -11.72
C TYR A 37 5.11 -7.04 -10.55
N VAL A 38 4.88 -8.31 -10.81
CA VAL A 38 4.60 -9.34 -9.81
C VAL A 38 5.43 -10.58 -10.11
N LYS A 39 6.01 -11.19 -9.07
CA LYS A 39 6.67 -12.50 -9.18
C LYS A 39 5.68 -13.61 -8.84
N PHE A 40 5.33 -14.43 -9.82
CA PHE A 40 4.43 -15.57 -9.64
C PHE A 40 5.05 -16.84 -10.24
N LEU A 41 5.18 -17.88 -9.41
CA LEU A 41 5.78 -19.17 -9.80
C LEU A 41 7.16 -19.04 -10.50
N GLY A 42 7.98 -18.09 -10.03
CA GLY A 42 9.31 -17.83 -10.58
C GLY A 42 9.30 -17.06 -11.91
N LYS A 43 8.13 -16.68 -12.43
CA LYS A 43 7.97 -15.82 -13.60
C LYS A 43 7.66 -14.40 -13.16
N GLU A 44 8.20 -13.43 -13.89
CA GLU A 44 7.85 -12.02 -13.78
C GLU A 44 6.68 -11.76 -14.72
N ILE A 45 5.58 -11.24 -14.18
CA ILE A 45 4.43 -10.75 -14.92
C ILE A 45 4.36 -9.26 -14.68
N ASP A 46 4.06 -8.48 -15.71
CA ASP A 46 4.04 -7.04 -15.59
C ASP A 46 2.86 -6.41 -16.33
N ALA A 47 2.51 -5.21 -15.90
CA ALA A 47 1.52 -4.37 -16.56
C ALA A 47 2.05 -2.95 -16.67
N GLN A 48 1.74 -2.32 -17.80
CA GLN A 48 1.96 -0.89 -17.98
C GLN A 48 0.98 -0.12 -17.11
N LEU A 49 1.50 0.83 -16.33
CA LEU A 49 0.68 1.64 -15.46
C LEU A 49 0.10 2.82 -16.25
N PRO A 50 -1.12 3.28 -15.90
CA PRO A 50 -1.68 4.49 -16.49
C PRO A 50 -0.84 5.70 -16.06
N GLY A 51 -0.73 6.68 -16.97
CA GLY A 51 -0.03 7.94 -16.72
C GLY A 51 1.49 7.88 -16.84
N GLN A 52 2.16 8.96 -16.44
CA GLN A 52 3.61 9.10 -16.53
C GLN A 52 4.31 8.90 -15.18
N TYR A 53 3.64 9.26 -14.08
CA TYR A 53 4.25 9.28 -12.75
C TYR A 53 3.36 8.65 -11.71
N ILE A 54 3.94 7.78 -10.88
CA ILE A 54 3.21 7.10 -9.83
C ILE A 54 3.69 7.53 -8.46
N ARG A 55 2.72 7.77 -7.59
CA ARG A 55 2.94 8.21 -6.21
C ARG A 55 2.02 7.47 -5.27
N SER A 56 2.30 7.63 -3.98
CA SER A 56 1.41 7.19 -2.89
C SER A 56 0.97 5.74 -3.01
N ILE A 57 1.92 4.87 -3.35
CA ILE A 57 1.68 3.44 -3.50
C ILE A 57 1.56 2.76 -2.13
N ALA A 58 0.56 1.91 -1.97
CA ALA A 58 0.34 1.13 -0.77
C ALA A 58 -0.35 -0.21 -1.07
N ALA A 59 -0.08 -1.20 -0.23
CA ALA A 59 -0.76 -2.49 -0.28
C ALA A 59 -1.89 -2.53 0.76
N HIS A 60 -3.05 -3.02 0.36
CA HIS A 60 -4.15 -3.31 1.27
C HIS A 60 -4.94 -4.52 0.79
N GLY A 61 -5.24 -5.47 1.69
CA GLY A 61 -5.81 -6.75 1.29
C GLY A 61 -4.88 -7.44 0.27
N ASN A 62 -5.45 -7.91 -0.83
CA ASN A 62 -4.73 -8.56 -1.93
C ASN A 62 -4.47 -7.61 -3.12
N GLU A 63 -4.39 -6.31 -2.85
CA GLU A 63 -4.42 -5.26 -3.88
C GLU A 63 -3.38 -4.17 -3.59
N ILE A 64 -2.94 -3.52 -4.66
CA ILE A 64 -2.10 -2.33 -4.63
C ILE A 64 -2.94 -1.12 -5.01
N TYR A 65 -2.77 -0.03 -4.29
CA TYR A 65 -3.42 1.25 -4.55
C TYR A 65 -2.35 2.30 -4.77
N PHE A 66 -2.57 3.18 -5.75
CA PHE A 66 -1.60 4.20 -6.11
C PHE A 66 -2.29 5.39 -6.79
N SER A 67 -1.60 6.53 -6.79
CA SER A 67 -2.01 7.69 -7.58
C SER A 67 -1.15 7.82 -8.84
N SER A 68 -1.79 8.25 -9.93
CA SER A 68 -1.14 8.59 -11.20
C SER A 68 -1.28 10.07 -11.48
N ASP A 69 -0.20 10.67 -11.99
CA ASP A 69 -0.13 12.07 -12.42
C ASP A 69 -0.66 13.05 -11.35
N LEU A 70 -0.57 12.66 -10.07
CA LEU A 70 -1.06 13.39 -8.90
C LEU A 70 -2.58 13.69 -8.90
N VAL A 71 -3.37 13.09 -9.79
CA VAL A 71 -4.79 13.45 -9.98
C VAL A 71 -5.75 12.28 -10.03
N LYS A 72 -5.29 11.05 -10.31
CA LYS A 72 -6.17 9.87 -10.41
C LYS A 72 -5.72 8.79 -9.45
N VAL A 73 -6.67 8.09 -8.85
CA VAL A 73 -6.43 6.95 -7.98
C VAL A 73 -6.80 5.67 -8.71
N TYR A 74 -5.89 4.70 -8.66
CA TYR A 74 -6.06 3.38 -9.25
C TYR A 74 -5.86 2.29 -8.21
N LYS A 75 -6.38 1.12 -8.57
CA LYS A 75 -6.16 -0.14 -7.90
C LYS A 75 -5.56 -1.13 -8.88
N ALA A 76 -4.56 -1.89 -8.45
CA ALA A 76 -4.07 -3.05 -9.16
C ALA A 76 -4.35 -4.31 -8.34
N SER A 77 -4.87 -5.32 -9.01
CA SER A 77 -5.06 -6.66 -8.47
C SER A 77 -4.29 -7.66 -9.33
N PHE A 78 -3.88 -8.78 -8.76
CA PHE A 78 -3.23 -9.86 -9.50
C PHE A 78 -4.13 -11.09 -9.54
N ASN A 79 -4.32 -11.61 -10.74
CA ASN A 79 -4.95 -12.90 -11.00
C ASN A 79 -3.96 -13.79 -11.77
N PRO A 80 -3.71 -15.04 -11.36
CA PRO A 80 -2.82 -15.95 -12.08
C PRO A 80 -3.15 -16.19 -13.56
N PHE A 81 -4.42 -16.04 -13.96
CA PHE A 81 -4.90 -16.26 -15.32
C PHE A 81 -4.91 -14.97 -16.15
N ASP A 82 -5.27 -13.84 -15.53
CA ASP A 82 -5.46 -12.57 -16.23
C ASP A 82 -4.26 -11.60 -16.07
N GLY A 83 -3.30 -11.94 -15.22
CA GLY A 83 -2.16 -11.09 -14.90
C GLY A 83 -2.53 -9.96 -13.94
N ILE A 84 -1.91 -8.79 -14.14
CA ILE A 84 -2.18 -7.60 -13.33
C ILE A 84 -3.31 -6.82 -13.97
N ILE A 85 -4.42 -6.68 -13.24
CA ILE A 85 -5.58 -5.90 -13.68
C ILE A 85 -5.56 -4.56 -12.96
N ILE A 86 -5.53 -3.47 -13.73
CA ILE A 86 -5.56 -2.11 -13.21
C ILE A 86 -6.96 -1.52 -13.42
N THR A 87 -7.53 -0.98 -12.34
CA THR A 87 -8.87 -0.39 -12.32
C THR A 87 -8.79 1.03 -11.80
N TYR A 88 -9.39 1.97 -12.53
CA TYR A 88 -9.60 3.34 -12.07
C TYR A 88 -10.61 3.34 -10.91
N LEU A 89 -10.30 4.07 -9.83
CA LEU A 89 -11.19 4.20 -8.68
C LEU A 89 -11.89 5.55 -8.66
N ARG A 90 -11.12 6.63 -8.71
CA ARG A 90 -11.64 8.00 -8.60
C ARG A 90 -10.59 9.04 -8.98
N ASP A 91 -11.05 10.25 -9.21
CA ASP A 91 -10.20 11.43 -9.24
C ASP A 91 -9.86 11.89 -7.82
N LYS A 92 -8.76 12.63 -7.73
CA LYS A 92 -8.39 13.42 -6.57
C LYS A 92 -9.46 14.48 -6.31
N LYS A 93 -9.88 14.61 -5.06
CA LYS A 93 -10.87 15.62 -4.65
C LYS A 93 -10.21 16.99 -4.54
N GLU A 94 -11.04 18.03 -4.61
CA GLU A 94 -10.61 19.39 -4.25
C GLU A 94 -10.11 19.42 -2.80
N ASP A 95 -9.03 20.17 -2.58
CA ASP A 95 -8.30 20.29 -1.32
C ASP A 95 -7.77 18.97 -0.75
N GLU A 96 -7.70 17.91 -1.56
CA GLU A 96 -7.02 16.67 -1.20
C GLU A 96 -5.51 16.82 -1.39
N GLU A 97 -4.73 16.15 -0.56
CA GLU A 97 -3.30 15.99 -0.72
C GLU A 97 -2.94 14.51 -0.63
N PHE A 98 -2.05 14.07 -1.51
CA PHE A 98 -1.50 12.73 -1.49
C PHE A 98 -0.16 12.74 -0.74
N HIS A 99 -0.05 11.87 0.25
CA HIS A 99 1.14 11.72 1.09
C HIS A 99 1.85 10.41 0.76
N ALA A 100 3.02 10.19 1.39
CA ALA A 100 3.72 8.92 1.30
C ALA A 100 2.85 7.75 1.82
N TRP A 101 3.21 6.52 1.44
CA TRP A 101 2.62 5.29 1.98
C TRP A 101 1.10 5.15 1.78
N GLY A 102 0.57 5.75 0.70
CA GLY A 102 -0.85 5.67 0.37
C GLY A 102 -1.75 6.37 1.38
N LEU A 103 -1.26 7.45 1.98
CA LEU A 103 -2.05 8.30 2.87
C LEU A 103 -2.55 9.53 2.10
N CYS A 104 -3.68 10.05 2.53
CA CYS A 104 -4.32 11.23 1.96
C CYS A 104 -4.78 12.14 3.09
N SER A 105 -4.77 13.44 2.84
CA SER A 105 -5.48 14.40 3.70
C SER A 105 -6.42 15.26 2.88
N ARG A 106 -7.45 15.84 3.51
CA ARG A 106 -8.35 16.78 2.86
C ARG A 106 -8.94 17.77 3.85
N ILE A 107 -9.08 19.03 3.45
CA ILE A 107 -9.78 20.05 4.23
C ILE A 107 -11.27 20.00 3.89
N ARG A 108 -12.14 19.86 4.89
CA ARG A 108 -13.61 19.91 4.75
C ARG A 108 -14.22 20.68 5.91
N HIS A 109 -15.02 21.70 5.63
CA HIS A 109 -15.65 22.56 6.65
C HIS A 109 -14.63 23.12 7.67
N GLY A 110 -13.46 23.56 7.18
CA GLY A 110 -12.38 24.10 8.01
C GLY A 110 -11.62 23.08 8.87
N LYS A 111 -11.90 21.78 8.73
CA LYS A 111 -11.21 20.70 9.45
C LYS A 111 -10.38 19.85 8.49
N THR A 112 -9.19 19.45 8.92
CA THR A 112 -8.33 18.52 8.16
C THR A 112 -8.69 17.07 8.52
N PHE A 113 -8.89 16.24 7.51
CA PHE A 113 -9.16 14.82 7.65
C PHE A 113 -8.02 14.03 7.02
N ALA A 114 -7.53 13.00 7.71
CA ALA A 114 -6.60 12.01 7.17
C ALA A 114 -7.35 10.71 6.84
N TYR A 115 -6.99 10.07 5.73
CA TYR A 115 -7.51 8.77 5.32
C TYR A 115 -6.48 8.04 4.46
N ARG A 116 -6.80 6.81 4.09
CA ARG A 116 -5.96 5.99 3.21
C ARG A 116 -6.44 6.15 1.78
N ILE A 117 -5.54 5.96 0.82
CA ILE A 117 -5.82 6.20 -0.61
C ILE A 117 -6.97 5.34 -1.16
N TRP A 118 -7.19 4.16 -0.58
CA TRP A 118 -8.29 3.25 -0.92
C TRP A 118 -9.61 3.53 -0.20
N ALA A 119 -9.61 4.46 0.75
CA ALA A 119 -10.78 4.75 1.56
C ALA A 119 -11.72 5.75 0.87
N ASP A 120 -12.99 5.78 1.28
CA ASP A 120 -13.94 6.78 0.81
C ASP A 120 -13.58 8.14 1.44
N PRO A 121 -13.12 9.14 0.67
CA PRO A 121 -12.69 10.43 1.23
C PRO A 121 -13.81 11.17 1.95
N ASP A 122 -15.07 10.84 1.65
CA ASP A 122 -16.23 11.49 2.23
C ASP A 122 -16.68 10.82 3.54
N LYS A 123 -16.37 9.54 3.74
CA LYS A 123 -16.86 8.74 4.89
C LYS A 123 -15.78 8.27 5.86
N ASP A 124 -14.59 7.95 5.37
CA ASP A 124 -13.55 7.25 6.12
C ASP A 124 -12.51 8.15 6.80
N GLY A 125 -12.60 9.46 6.56
CA GLY A 125 -11.70 10.47 7.08
C GLY A 125 -11.70 10.55 8.60
N ILE A 126 -10.52 10.51 9.21
CA ILE A 126 -10.29 10.75 10.63
C ILE A 126 -9.86 12.21 10.80
N ILE A 127 -10.50 12.93 11.71
CA ILE A 127 -10.17 14.33 11.98
C ILE A 127 -8.77 14.41 12.59
N ILE A 128 -7.93 15.29 12.04
CA ILE A 128 -6.66 15.68 12.66
C ILE A 128 -6.96 16.84 13.60
N ASP A 129 -7.20 16.53 14.87
CA ASP A 129 -7.47 17.52 15.92
C ASP A 129 -6.18 17.93 16.63
N VAL A 130 -5.24 18.46 15.86
CA VAL A 130 -3.98 19.00 16.39
C VAL A 130 -3.95 20.49 16.08
N PRO A 131 -3.71 21.37 17.07
CA PRO A 131 -3.58 22.80 16.81
C PRO A 131 -2.54 23.06 15.71
N ASN A 132 -2.88 23.90 14.74
CA ASN A 132 -1.96 24.24 13.62
C ASN A 132 -0.59 24.74 14.11
N LYS A 133 -0.53 25.31 15.32
CA LYS A 133 0.71 25.73 15.98
C LYS A 133 1.55 24.50 16.33
N GLY A 134 2.56 24.21 15.50
CA GLY A 134 3.48 23.08 15.68
C GLY A 134 3.38 21.97 14.63
N MET A 135 2.51 22.12 13.64
CA MET A 135 2.39 21.16 12.52
C MET A 135 3.35 21.44 11.37
N GLU A 136 4.03 22.59 11.36
CA GLU A 136 4.97 22.96 10.31
C GLU A 136 6.15 21.96 10.27
N GLY A 137 6.38 21.38 9.09
CA GLY A 137 7.42 20.36 8.89
C GLY A 137 7.05 18.94 9.32
N LEU A 138 5.90 18.73 9.98
CA LEU A 138 5.43 17.39 10.29
C LEU A 138 4.86 16.70 9.05
N LYS A 139 5.01 15.38 8.97
CA LYS A 139 4.51 14.54 7.86
C LYS A 139 3.59 13.47 8.40
N LEU A 140 2.48 13.24 7.69
CA LEU A 140 1.60 12.11 7.96
C LEU A 140 2.31 10.81 7.55
N VAL A 141 2.65 9.97 8.52
CA VAL A 141 3.41 8.72 8.30
C VAL A 141 2.55 7.47 8.38
N GLU A 142 1.50 7.47 9.21
CA GLU A 142 0.63 6.31 9.41
C GLU A 142 -0.73 6.73 9.99
N ILE A 143 -1.75 5.90 9.78
CA ILE A 143 -3.07 6.04 10.40
C ILE A 143 -3.37 4.76 11.19
N HIS A 144 -3.42 4.90 12.51
CA HIS A 144 -3.88 3.85 13.43
C HIS A 144 -5.34 4.08 13.78
N ARG A 145 -6.22 3.15 13.40
CA ARG A 145 -7.59 3.09 13.94
C ARG A 145 -7.50 2.28 15.23
N GLN A 146 -7.08 2.93 16.32
CA GLN A 146 -7.15 2.29 17.64
C GLN A 146 -8.62 2.04 17.98
N PHE A 147 -9.00 0.77 18.11
CA PHE A 147 -10.15 0.38 18.92
C PHE A 147 -9.67 0.33 20.38
N GLU A 148 -9.63 1.46 21.07
CA GLU A 148 -9.38 1.41 22.52
C GLU A 148 -10.67 1.05 23.26
N LYS A 149 -10.70 -0.16 23.82
CA LYS A 149 -10.91 -0.26 25.27
C LYS A 149 -9.52 -0.30 25.91
N ASN A 150 -9.16 0.80 26.57
CA ASN A 150 -8.15 0.98 27.61
C ASN A 150 -7.06 -0.09 27.75
N ASP A 151 -5.81 0.28 27.44
CA ASP A 151 -4.80 0.62 28.48
C ASP A 151 -3.40 0.69 27.84
N GLY A 152 -2.87 1.91 27.78
CA GLY A 152 -1.44 2.24 27.75
C GLY A 152 -0.52 1.44 26.82
N ILE A 153 -0.34 1.89 25.58
CA ILE A 153 0.84 1.49 24.80
C ILE A 153 1.61 2.72 24.31
N LYS A 154 2.64 3.06 25.08
CA LYS A 154 3.86 3.72 24.57
C LYS A 154 4.69 2.68 23.80
N LYS A 155 4.91 2.92 22.51
CA LYS A 155 6.18 2.74 21.74
C LYS A 155 5.87 2.58 20.26
N CYS A 156 6.22 3.58 19.45
CA CYS A 156 6.38 3.41 18.00
C CYS A 156 7.88 3.29 17.74
N ASN A 157 8.31 2.11 17.30
CA ASN A 157 9.71 1.75 17.07
C ASN A 157 10.26 2.30 15.75
N GLN A 158 11.58 2.46 15.73
CA GLN A 158 12.46 2.81 14.60
C GLN A 158 12.14 2.06 13.30
N ILE A 159 12.25 2.79 12.19
CA ILE A 159 12.22 2.28 10.82
C ILE A 159 13.55 1.56 10.53
N LEU A 160 13.47 0.32 10.03
CA LEU A 160 14.60 -0.47 9.54
C LEU A 160 15.07 0.06 8.17
N GLU A 161 16.29 0.57 8.10
CA GLU A 161 17.01 0.92 6.86
C GLU A 161 17.70 -0.31 6.20
N GLU A 162 17.01 -1.44 6.05
CA GLU A 162 17.56 -2.57 5.29
C GLU A 162 16.67 -2.94 4.10
N ARG A 163 17.19 -2.74 2.88
CA ARG A 163 16.57 -3.06 1.58
C ARG A 163 16.45 -4.59 1.36
N GLN A 164 15.76 -5.30 2.23
CA GLN A 164 15.48 -6.74 2.12
C GLN A 164 13.97 -6.97 2.20
N PHE A 165 13.40 -7.83 1.36
CA PHE A 165 12.02 -8.29 1.49
C PHE A 165 11.97 -9.76 1.90
N ILE A 166 10.91 -10.13 2.63
CA ILE A 166 10.73 -11.47 3.19
C ILE A 166 9.62 -12.18 2.41
N VAL A 167 9.99 -13.26 1.71
CA VAL A 167 8.99 -14.16 1.11
C VAL A 167 8.54 -15.17 2.14
N THR A 168 7.27 -15.08 2.52
CA THR A 168 6.61 -16.07 3.37
C THR A 168 5.76 -16.99 2.50
N LYS A 169 5.78 -18.29 2.78
CA LYS A 169 4.86 -19.24 2.13
C LYS A 169 3.65 -19.41 3.05
N PRO A 170 2.40 -19.33 2.55
CA PRO A 170 1.29 -19.93 3.28
C PRO A 170 1.59 -21.43 3.42
N LEU A 171 1.51 -21.95 4.65
CA LEU A 171 1.54 -23.39 4.90
C LEU A 171 0.42 -24.02 4.06
N ARG A 172 0.78 -25.06 3.29
CA ARG A 172 -0.16 -25.83 2.46
C ARG A 172 -1.41 -26.16 3.29
N ARG A 173 -2.60 -26.00 2.69
CA ARG A 173 -3.82 -26.60 3.26
C ARG A 173 -3.57 -28.12 3.47
N PRO A 174 -4.10 -28.73 4.54
CA PRO A 174 -4.02 -30.17 4.74
C PRO A 174 -4.48 -30.90 3.48
N LYS A 175 -3.78 -31.97 3.13
CA LYS A 175 -4.05 -32.82 1.96
C LYS A 175 -5.27 -33.75 2.14
N ASP A 176 -6.17 -33.42 3.05
CA ASP A 176 -7.25 -34.32 3.45
C ASP A 176 -8.61 -33.80 2.96
N LEU A 177 -8.73 -33.61 1.64
CA LEU A 177 -10.03 -33.45 0.97
C LEU A 177 -9.97 -34.13 -0.42
N TYR A 178 -9.45 -35.35 -0.47
CA TYR A 178 -9.86 -36.39 -1.44
C TYR A 178 -9.58 -37.75 -0.78
N GLY A 179 -10.58 -38.25 -0.09
CA GLY A 179 -10.63 -39.59 0.50
C GLY A 179 -12.10 -39.96 0.66
N GLY A 180 -12.69 -40.45 -0.43
CA GLY A 180 -14.12 -40.77 -0.57
C GLY A 180 -14.55 -40.58 -2.02
#